data_AF-A0A523NSY6-F1
#
_entry.id   AF-A0A523NSY6-F1
#
_cell.length_a   1.000
_cell.length_b   1.000
_cell.length_c   1.000
_cell.angle_alpha   90.00
_cell.angle_beta   90.00
_cell.angle_gamma   90.00
#
_symmetry.space_group_name_H-M   'P 1'
#
loop_
_entity.id
_entity.type
_entity.pdbx_description
1 polymer ?
#
loop_
_entity_poly.entity_id
_entity_poly.type
_entity_poly.pdbx_seq_one_letter_code
_entity_poly.pdbx_strand_id
1 'polypeptide(L)'
;MNGGIETLKLIYLAVGPGIALAAYIYYSARWNPKPKKLVIKCFIWGALAVFPTMYYEETFVKILGWEGSFNDTWWQTVISAFFGVALAEEACKFFFLKEFIYEDPNFNDPFDGIVYGGMIGCGFATMENIMYVVPLGYETGILRMLTAVPAHAFDGIILGYFMGKAKFSSTPWKHLTRGLVIVIILHGTYDSVAFSNLSWSIYPLFGIVIFGIYLALKVKRELEKTSKRIEFSSGEYFLPEDLKKKEPLLLKDIRDKLSEGSLKLDDILVPGKSDRRISIRTLWGSQIGLEARVRAKTPPRVLPVKRVVVFYGLTFGLYLYFWFHRNYRNFKDYKNLRLNPDLRTLGLFVFTIIPFFVYGAILGEREGHSFDPSIEISFNVMMAGIEAAFLYFLFRMIREILNKEQKQSFPILSIVLMFFVLSGMRKFLPSELPYYWWFEFALILLQGGVLAVAQKHLNAYWALEREKLAEST
;
A
#
# COMPACT_ATOMS: atom_id res chain seq x y z
N MET A 1 -35.01 -11.59 7.56
CA MET A 1 -33.70 -11.57 8.25
C MET A 1 -32.48 -11.67 7.31
N ASN A 2 -32.64 -12.05 6.03
CA ASN A 2 -31.49 -12.22 5.10
C ASN A 2 -30.85 -10.90 4.63
N GLY A 3 -31.61 -9.81 4.49
CA GLY A 3 -31.07 -8.53 3.99
C GLY A 3 -30.00 -7.90 4.89
N GLY A 4 -30.15 -7.94 6.22
CA GLY A 4 -29.18 -7.32 7.13
C GLY A 4 -27.80 -8.01 7.10
N ILE A 5 -27.77 -9.34 7.00
CA ILE A 5 -26.52 -10.10 6.89
C ILE A 5 -25.85 -9.85 5.53
N GLU A 6 -26.64 -9.73 4.46
CA GLU A 6 -26.14 -9.45 3.12
C GLU A 6 -25.53 -8.03 3.02
N THR A 7 -26.22 -7.02 3.55
CA THR A 7 -25.68 -5.65 3.62
C THR A 7 -24.38 -5.61 4.42
N LEU A 8 -24.28 -6.33 5.54
CA LEU A 8 -23.04 -6.39 6.33
C LEU A 8 -21.87 -7.00 5.53
N LYS A 9 -22.12 -8.00 4.67
CA LYS A 9 -21.09 -8.58 3.79
C LYS A 9 -20.61 -7.56 2.76
N LEU A 10 -21.53 -6.84 2.13
CA LEU A 10 -21.19 -5.81 1.14
C LEU A 10 -20.39 -4.67 1.78
N ILE A 11 -20.78 -4.24 2.98
CA ILE A 11 -20.00 -3.25 3.76
C ILE A 11 -18.59 -3.78 4.05
N TYR A 12 -18.46 -5.05 4.46
CA TYR A 12 -17.15 -5.63 4.73
C TYR A 12 -16.27 -5.70 3.48
N LEU A 13 -16.83 -6.13 2.34
CA LEU A 13 -16.14 -6.14 1.05
C LEU A 13 -15.77 -4.73 0.58
N ALA A 14 -16.62 -3.74 0.87
CA ALA A 14 -16.37 -2.34 0.53
C ALA A 14 -15.21 -1.75 1.36
N VAL A 15 -15.19 -2.04 2.66
CA VAL A 15 -14.31 -1.38 3.65
C VAL A 15 -12.97 -2.10 3.83
N GLY A 16 -12.99 -3.43 3.85
CA GLY A 16 -11.82 -4.27 4.17
C GLY A 16 -10.57 -3.94 3.35
N PRO A 17 -10.65 -3.88 2.00
CA PRO A 17 -9.51 -3.60 1.14
C PRO A 17 -8.84 -2.24 1.43
N GLY A 18 -9.64 -1.19 1.61
CA GLY A 18 -9.13 0.16 1.90
C GLY A 18 -8.46 0.27 3.27
N ILE A 19 -9.06 -0.31 4.31
CA ILE A 19 -8.44 -0.39 5.65
C ILE A 19 -7.13 -1.18 5.60
N ALA A 20 -7.10 -2.27 4.84
CA ALA A 20 -5.91 -3.09 4.75
C ALA A 20 -4.75 -2.41 4.04
N LEU A 21 -5.01 -1.70 2.93
CA LEU A 21 -3.99 -0.91 2.23
C LEU A 21 -3.51 0.24 3.12
N ALA A 22 -4.41 0.93 3.81
CA ALA A 22 -4.07 1.96 4.80
C ALA A 22 -3.14 1.41 5.90
N ALA A 23 -3.48 0.26 6.47
CA ALA A 23 -2.64 -0.41 7.46
C ALA A 23 -1.27 -0.76 6.88
N TYR A 24 -1.22 -1.31 5.66
CA TYR A 24 0.04 -1.62 4.98
C TYR A 24 0.92 -0.38 4.82
N ILE A 25 0.37 0.73 4.31
CA ILE A 25 1.08 1.99 4.11
C ILE A 25 1.64 2.51 5.43
N TYR A 26 0.82 2.52 6.48
CA TYR A 26 1.26 2.92 7.83
C TYR A 26 2.43 2.08 8.35
N TYR A 27 2.36 0.75 8.20
CA TYR A 27 3.43 -0.14 8.66
C TYR A 27 4.64 -0.21 7.71
N SER A 28 4.56 0.46 6.57
CA SER A 28 5.66 0.56 5.61
C SER A 28 6.66 1.67 5.97
N ALA A 29 6.31 2.57 6.89
CA ALA A 29 7.20 3.55 7.49
C ALA A 29 8.14 2.87 8.50
N ARG A 30 9.34 2.50 8.02
CA ARG A 30 10.29 1.67 8.78
C ARG A 30 11.10 2.45 9.82
N TRP A 31 11.57 3.63 9.42
CA TRP A 31 12.58 4.39 10.17
C TRP A 31 11.96 5.44 11.10
N ASN A 32 10.82 6.01 10.69
CA ASN A 32 10.12 7.04 11.47
C ASN A 32 8.61 6.72 11.56
N PRO A 33 8.16 6.02 12.61
CA PRO A 33 6.74 5.71 12.80
C PRO A 33 5.90 6.99 12.98
N LYS A 34 4.84 7.13 12.20
CA LYS A 34 3.99 8.32 12.24
C LYS A 34 2.99 8.30 13.40
N PRO A 35 2.60 9.48 13.94
CA PRO A 35 1.54 9.57 14.94
C PRO A 35 0.24 8.96 14.42
N LYS A 36 -0.32 7.98 15.16
CA LYS A 36 -1.53 7.26 14.73
C LYS A 36 -2.71 8.19 14.50
N LYS A 37 -2.89 9.20 15.36
CA LYS A 37 -3.98 10.18 15.26
C LYS A 37 -3.93 10.94 13.93
N LEU A 38 -2.73 11.37 13.52
CA LEU A 38 -2.54 12.10 12.27
C LEU A 38 -2.81 11.19 11.05
N VAL A 39 -2.33 9.95 11.09
CA VAL A 39 -2.58 8.95 10.04
C VAL A 39 -4.07 8.65 9.89
N ILE A 40 -4.80 8.47 11.00
CA ILE A 40 -6.26 8.29 11.00
C ILE A 40 -6.96 9.55 10.47
N LYS A 41 -6.50 10.74 10.87
CA LYS A 41 -7.02 12.02 10.35
C LYS A 41 -6.87 12.12 8.84
N CYS A 42 -5.73 11.71 8.26
CA CYS A 42 -5.56 11.64 6.80
C CYS A 42 -6.58 10.71 6.14
N PHE A 43 -6.81 9.52 6.70
CA PHE A 43 -7.80 8.59 6.18
C PHE A 43 -9.22 9.19 6.21
N ILE A 44 -9.61 9.80 7.32
CA ILE A 44 -10.92 10.44 7.47
C ILE A 44 -11.07 11.59 6.47
N TRP A 45 -10.04 12.43 6.30
CA TRP A 45 -10.09 13.50 5.30
C TRP A 45 -10.19 12.98 3.87
N GLY A 46 -9.56 11.84 3.56
CA GLY A 46 -9.73 11.18 2.28
C GLY A 46 -11.17 10.74 2.06
N ALA A 47 -11.78 10.10 3.06
CA ALA A 47 -13.19 9.70 3.00
C ALA A 47 -14.14 10.89 2.86
N LEU A 48 -13.84 12.00 3.53
CA LEU A 48 -14.63 13.24 3.44
C LEU A 48 -14.45 13.97 2.09
N ALA A 49 -13.32 13.79 1.41
CA ALA A 49 -13.08 14.40 0.10
C ALA A 49 -14.02 13.88 -0.99
N VAL A 50 -14.67 12.73 -0.80
CA VAL A 50 -15.69 12.19 -1.72
C VAL A 50 -16.89 13.13 -1.87
N PHE A 51 -17.35 13.75 -0.79
CA PHE A 51 -18.56 14.59 -0.82
C PHE A 51 -18.47 15.82 -1.74
N PRO A 52 -17.41 16.68 -1.65
CA PRO A 52 -17.25 17.78 -2.59
C PRO A 52 -16.96 17.30 -4.02
N THR A 53 -16.31 16.15 -4.19
CA THR A 53 -16.11 15.51 -5.50
C THR A 53 -17.45 15.16 -6.15
N MET A 54 -18.34 14.47 -5.43
CA MET A 54 -19.68 14.12 -5.94
C MET A 54 -20.48 15.36 -6.36
N TYR A 55 -20.43 16.44 -5.56
CA TYR A 55 -21.11 17.68 -5.90
C TYR A 55 -20.56 18.29 -7.20
N TYR A 56 -19.23 18.26 -7.38
CA TYR A 56 -18.61 18.70 -8.62
C TYR A 56 -19.05 17.83 -9.80
N GLU A 57 -19.01 16.51 -9.67
CA GLU A 57 -19.37 15.56 -10.73
C GLU A 57 -20.82 15.76 -11.19
N GLU A 58 -21.76 15.86 -10.24
CA GLU A 58 -23.17 16.12 -10.54
C GLU A 58 -23.35 17.46 -11.26
N THR A 59 -22.64 18.49 -10.82
CA THR A 59 -22.69 19.83 -11.43
C THR A 59 -22.08 19.83 -12.84
N PHE A 60 -20.97 19.12 -13.03
CA PHE A 60 -20.26 19.02 -14.31
C PHE A 60 -21.18 18.44 -15.39
N VAL A 61 -21.88 17.36 -15.07
CA VAL A 61 -22.82 16.69 -15.98
C VAL A 61 -24.00 17.58 -16.34
N LYS A 62 -24.57 18.27 -15.33
CA LYS A 62 -25.66 19.23 -15.51
C LYS A 62 -25.29 20.36 -16.46
N ILE A 63 -24.11 20.96 -16.27
CA ILE A 63 -23.64 22.08 -17.09
C ILE A 63 -23.46 21.66 -18.56
N LEU A 64 -22.98 20.44 -18.80
CA LEU A 64 -22.78 19.92 -20.15
C LEU A 64 -24.06 19.37 -20.80
N GLY A 65 -25.16 19.25 -20.04
CA GLY A 65 -26.40 18.66 -20.53
C GLY A 65 -26.27 17.17 -20.87
N TRP A 66 -25.37 16.46 -20.18
CA TRP A 66 -25.10 15.02 -20.43
C TRP A 66 -25.89 14.10 -19.49
N GLU A 67 -26.91 14.64 -18.82
CA GLU A 67 -27.82 13.86 -17.98
C GLU A 67 -28.52 12.77 -18.82
N GLY A 68 -28.36 11.49 -18.45
CA GLY A 68 -29.01 10.36 -19.11
C GLY A 68 -28.36 9.86 -20.42
N SER A 69 -27.33 10.56 -20.95
CA SER A 69 -26.58 10.21 -22.18
C SER A 69 -25.09 9.98 -21.91
N PHE A 70 -24.77 9.53 -20.70
CA PHE A 70 -23.39 9.30 -20.30
C PHE A 70 -22.73 8.26 -21.21
N ASN A 71 -21.61 8.64 -21.84
CA ASN A 71 -20.75 7.76 -22.62
C ASN A 71 -21.31 7.27 -23.97
N ASP A 72 -22.24 8.01 -24.59
CA ASP A 72 -22.75 7.66 -25.93
C ASP A 72 -21.66 7.72 -27.02
N THR A 73 -20.61 8.51 -26.81
CA THR A 73 -19.46 8.61 -27.72
C THR A 73 -18.11 8.57 -27.00
N TRP A 74 -17.10 8.03 -27.67
CA TRP A 74 -15.76 7.82 -27.08
C TRP A 74 -15.11 9.10 -26.53
N TRP A 75 -15.35 10.26 -27.17
CA TRP A 75 -14.77 11.53 -26.73
C TRP A 75 -15.49 12.09 -25.49
N GLN A 76 -16.81 11.89 -25.37
CA GLN A 76 -17.57 12.24 -24.15
C GLN A 76 -17.10 11.41 -22.96
N THR A 77 -16.83 10.12 -23.18
CA THR A 77 -16.26 9.23 -22.17
C THR A 77 -14.92 9.74 -21.66
N VAL A 78 -14.00 10.09 -22.58
CA VAL A 78 -12.68 10.60 -22.21
C VAL A 78 -12.79 11.95 -21.49
N ILE A 79 -13.63 12.87 -21.96
CA ILE A 79 -13.82 14.17 -21.28
C ILE A 79 -14.41 13.98 -19.88
N SER A 80 -15.42 13.13 -19.74
CA SER A 80 -16.04 12.84 -18.45
C SER A 80 -15.05 12.18 -17.49
N ALA A 81 -14.28 11.21 -17.96
CA ALA A 81 -13.25 10.54 -17.17
C ALA A 81 -12.18 11.51 -16.66
N PHE A 82 -11.62 12.36 -17.53
CA PHE A 82 -10.51 13.25 -17.15
C PHE A 82 -10.96 14.49 -16.39
N PHE A 83 -12.02 15.17 -16.86
CA PHE A 83 -12.43 16.49 -16.34
C PHE A 83 -13.64 16.44 -15.42
N GLY A 84 -14.51 15.45 -15.59
CA GLY A 84 -15.67 15.23 -14.72
C GLY A 84 -15.27 14.52 -13.43
N VAL A 85 -14.56 13.40 -13.54
CA VAL A 85 -14.23 12.52 -12.40
C VAL A 85 -12.79 12.72 -11.93
N ALA A 86 -11.78 12.30 -12.69
CA ALA A 86 -10.40 12.28 -12.23
C ALA A 86 -9.85 13.63 -11.75
N LEU A 87 -10.16 14.73 -12.46
CA LEU A 87 -9.81 16.08 -12.02
C LEU A 87 -10.43 16.41 -10.66
N ALA A 88 -11.72 16.12 -10.47
CA ALA A 88 -12.47 16.46 -9.27
C ALA A 88 -11.98 15.66 -8.06
N GLU A 89 -11.88 14.35 -8.24
CA GLU A 89 -11.34 13.37 -7.31
C GLU A 89 -9.95 13.76 -6.79
N GLU A 90 -9.00 13.94 -7.71
CA GLU A 90 -7.60 14.17 -7.36
C GLU A 90 -7.35 15.59 -6.86
N ALA A 91 -8.08 16.59 -7.37
CA ALA A 91 -8.03 17.96 -6.84
C ALA A 91 -8.57 18.02 -5.41
N CYS A 92 -9.66 17.30 -5.08
CA CYS A 92 -10.17 17.25 -3.72
C CYS A 92 -9.19 16.52 -2.79
N LYS A 93 -8.65 15.36 -3.17
CA LYS A 93 -7.59 14.67 -2.39
C LYS A 93 -6.38 15.58 -2.16
N PHE A 94 -5.95 16.30 -3.19
CA PHE A 94 -4.87 17.29 -3.10
C PHE A 94 -5.22 18.40 -2.11
N PHE A 95 -6.40 19.00 -2.22
CA PHE A 95 -6.85 20.08 -1.36
C PHE A 95 -6.84 19.66 0.11
N PHE A 96 -7.47 18.53 0.44
CA PHE A 96 -7.52 18.06 1.82
C PHE A 96 -6.14 17.74 2.39
N LEU A 97 -5.25 17.14 1.60
CA LEU A 97 -3.88 16.87 2.01
C LEU A 97 -3.09 18.19 2.18
N LYS A 98 -3.26 19.16 1.28
CA LYS A 98 -2.55 20.44 1.31
C LYS A 98 -2.99 21.32 2.46
N GLU A 99 -4.28 21.45 2.71
CA GLU A 99 -4.81 22.38 3.71
C GLU A 99 -4.74 21.82 5.13
N PHE A 100 -5.03 20.53 5.32
CA PHE A 100 -5.19 19.99 6.68
C PHE A 100 -3.97 19.26 7.23
N ILE A 101 -3.02 18.86 6.38
CA ILE A 101 -1.90 17.96 6.75
C ILE A 101 -0.54 18.52 6.35
N TYR A 102 -0.42 19.22 5.21
CA TYR A 102 0.88 19.62 4.66
C TYR A 102 1.70 20.49 5.60
N GLU A 103 1.07 21.40 6.36
CA GLU A 103 1.76 22.26 7.33
C GLU A 103 1.91 21.62 8.73
N ASP A 104 1.46 20.38 8.93
CA ASP A 104 1.60 19.70 10.23
C ASP A 104 3.10 19.49 10.57
N PRO A 105 3.55 19.81 11.80
CA PRO A 105 4.94 19.61 12.23
C PRO A 105 5.43 18.17 12.10
N ASN A 106 4.53 17.18 12.26
CA ASN A 106 4.87 15.76 12.12
C ASN A 106 5.03 15.31 10.66
N PHE A 107 4.82 16.22 9.70
CA PHE A 107 5.27 16.05 8.32
C PHE A 107 6.67 16.66 8.19
N ASN A 108 7.65 15.96 8.74
CA ASN A 108 9.04 16.39 8.89
C ASN A 108 10.04 15.56 8.05
N ASP A 109 9.57 14.55 7.33
CA ASP A 109 10.34 13.76 6.38
C ASP A 109 9.63 13.75 5.00
N PRO A 110 10.34 13.86 3.86
CA PRO A 110 9.73 13.71 2.54
C PRO A 110 8.90 12.43 2.40
N PHE A 111 9.34 11.32 3.01
CA PHE A 111 8.63 10.04 2.99
C PHE A 111 7.25 10.11 3.66
N ASP A 112 7.03 11.06 4.56
CA ASP A 112 5.73 11.23 5.23
C ASP A 112 4.63 11.58 4.24
N GLY A 113 4.97 12.27 3.15
CA GLY A 113 4.06 12.52 2.05
C GLY A 113 3.50 11.23 1.46
N ILE A 114 4.32 10.18 1.29
CA ILE A 114 3.89 8.84 0.84
C ILE A 114 2.83 8.27 1.77
N VAL A 115 3.08 8.37 3.08
CA VAL A 115 2.18 7.82 4.10
C VAL A 115 0.89 8.62 4.09
N TYR A 116 0.94 9.94 4.26
CA TYR A 116 -0.26 10.77 4.40
C TYR A 116 -1.09 10.81 3.12
N GLY A 117 -0.46 10.95 1.95
CA GLY A 117 -1.16 10.90 0.66
C GLY A 117 -1.77 9.52 0.39
N GLY A 118 -1.03 8.44 0.69
CA GLY A 118 -1.56 7.08 0.59
C GLY A 118 -2.77 6.84 1.50
N MET A 119 -2.76 7.40 2.71
CA MET A 119 -3.90 7.31 3.63
C MET A 119 -5.12 8.11 3.14
N ILE A 120 -4.92 9.30 2.55
CA ILE A 120 -5.98 10.07 1.89
C ILE A 120 -6.59 9.24 0.76
N GLY A 121 -5.76 8.65 -0.11
CA GLY A 121 -6.22 7.77 -1.19
C GLY A 121 -7.01 6.55 -0.69
N CYS A 122 -6.53 5.87 0.36
CA CYS A 122 -7.25 4.73 0.95
C CYS A 122 -8.57 5.14 1.60
N GLY A 123 -8.62 6.30 2.25
CA GLY A 123 -9.85 6.83 2.85
C GLY A 123 -10.90 7.15 1.81
N PHE A 124 -10.49 7.84 0.74
CA PHE A 124 -11.35 8.15 -0.40
C PHE A 124 -11.89 6.87 -1.03
N ALA A 125 -10.99 5.96 -1.39
CA ALA A 125 -11.35 4.67 -1.96
C ALA A 125 -12.33 3.89 -1.10
N THR A 126 -12.18 3.93 0.24
CA THR A 126 -13.07 3.22 1.16
C THR A 126 -14.49 3.79 1.09
N MET A 127 -14.64 5.12 1.18
CA MET A 127 -15.95 5.77 1.15
C MET A 127 -16.63 5.56 -0.20
N GLU A 128 -15.91 5.81 -1.29
CA GLU A 128 -16.42 5.64 -2.64
C GLU A 128 -16.78 4.18 -2.91
N ASN A 129 -15.95 3.21 -2.50
CA ASN A 129 -16.27 1.80 -2.64
C ASN A 129 -17.53 1.37 -1.84
N ILE A 130 -17.84 1.99 -0.70
CA ILE A 130 -19.14 1.77 -0.02
C ILE A 130 -20.29 2.21 -0.93
N MET A 131 -20.17 3.39 -1.54
CA MET A 131 -21.21 3.97 -2.40
C MET A 131 -21.46 3.14 -3.67
N TYR A 132 -20.45 2.43 -4.18
CA TYR A 132 -20.62 1.52 -5.32
C TYR A 132 -21.08 0.11 -4.90
N VAL A 133 -20.45 -0.50 -3.90
CA VAL A 133 -20.63 -1.93 -3.60
C VAL A 133 -21.94 -2.23 -2.88
N VAL A 134 -22.40 -1.34 -2.02
CA VAL A 134 -23.69 -1.54 -1.31
C VAL A 134 -24.87 -1.60 -2.28
N PRO A 135 -25.01 -0.68 -3.26
CA PRO A 135 -26.11 -0.76 -4.22
C PRO A 135 -25.88 -1.76 -5.38
N LEU A 136 -24.64 -1.96 -5.83
CA LEU A 136 -24.37 -2.76 -7.04
C LEU A 136 -24.01 -4.22 -6.75
N GLY A 137 -23.70 -4.56 -5.49
CA GLY A 137 -23.53 -5.94 -5.06
C GLY A 137 -22.11 -6.50 -5.18
N TYR A 138 -22.04 -7.83 -5.14
CA TYR A 138 -20.81 -8.55 -4.82
C TYR A 138 -19.76 -8.50 -5.94
N GLU A 139 -20.18 -8.65 -7.19
CA GLU A 139 -19.29 -8.64 -8.36
C GLU A 139 -18.55 -7.32 -8.48
N THR A 140 -19.27 -6.19 -8.31
CA THR A 140 -18.68 -4.85 -8.26
C THR A 140 -17.65 -4.74 -7.14
N GLY A 141 -17.93 -5.30 -5.97
CA GLY A 141 -17.00 -5.28 -4.84
C GLY A 141 -15.71 -6.06 -5.10
N ILE A 142 -15.80 -7.23 -5.72
CA ILE A 142 -14.61 -8.02 -6.08
C ILE A 142 -13.77 -7.29 -7.13
N LEU A 143 -14.42 -6.75 -8.17
CA LEU A 143 -13.72 -6.01 -9.22
C LEU A 143 -12.99 -4.80 -8.64
N ARG A 144 -13.71 -3.94 -7.91
CA ARG A 144 -13.15 -2.71 -7.32
C ARG A 144 -12.08 -2.98 -6.27
N MET A 145 -12.18 -4.08 -5.51
CA MET A 145 -11.13 -4.52 -4.58
C MET A 145 -9.79 -4.74 -5.29
N LEU A 146 -9.81 -5.21 -6.54
CA LEU A 146 -8.61 -5.54 -7.31
C LEU A 146 -8.17 -4.42 -8.26
N THR A 147 -9.07 -3.48 -8.58
CA THR A 147 -8.81 -2.39 -9.53
C THR A 147 -8.85 -1.00 -8.86
N ALA A 148 -10.04 -0.46 -8.63
CA ALA A 148 -10.26 0.93 -8.19
C ALA A 148 -9.63 1.23 -6.81
N VAL A 149 -9.84 0.35 -5.82
CA VAL A 149 -9.34 0.58 -4.46
C VAL A 149 -7.81 0.63 -4.42
N PRO A 150 -7.09 -0.32 -5.05
CA PRO A 150 -5.65 -0.19 -5.22
C PRO A 150 -5.25 1.07 -6.01
N ALA A 151 -5.92 1.38 -7.13
CA ALA A 151 -5.61 2.56 -7.96
C ALA A 151 -5.58 3.86 -7.14
N HIS A 152 -6.66 4.18 -6.42
CA HIS A 152 -6.71 5.36 -5.55
C HIS A 152 -5.64 5.38 -4.46
N ALA A 153 -5.31 4.23 -3.87
CA ALA A 153 -4.23 4.16 -2.88
C ALA A 153 -2.87 4.52 -3.50
N PHE A 154 -2.62 4.10 -4.73
CA PHE A 154 -1.38 4.40 -5.45
C PHE A 154 -1.34 5.83 -5.99
N ASP A 155 -2.46 6.36 -6.49
CA ASP A 155 -2.57 7.76 -6.86
C ASP A 155 -2.32 8.66 -5.65
N GLY A 156 -2.91 8.33 -4.50
CA GLY A 156 -2.60 8.99 -3.22
C GLY A 156 -1.12 8.92 -2.84
N ILE A 157 -0.44 7.78 -3.06
CA ILE A 157 1.01 7.64 -2.84
C ILE A 157 1.81 8.53 -3.79
N ILE A 158 1.44 8.60 -5.07
CA ILE A 158 2.14 9.41 -6.08
C ILE A 158 1.93 10.91 -5.79
N LEU A 159 0.71 11.31 -5.48
CA LEU A 159 0.39 12.67 -5.03
C LEU A 159 1.21 13.04 -3.78
N GLY A 160 1.22 12.13 -2.81
CA GLY A 160 1.99 12.25 -1.58
C GLY A 160 3.49 12.34 -1.79
N TYR A 161 4.06 11.58 -2.75
CA TYR A 161 5.46 11.69 -3.15
C TYR A 161 5.80 13.10 -3.60
N PHE A 162 5.00 13.66 -4.51
CA PHE A 162 5.24 15.00 -5.02
C PHE A 162 5.03 16.09 -3.97
N MET A 163 4.02 15.95 -3.10
CA MET A 163 3.84 16.86 -1.97
C MET A 163 5.00 16.79 -0.96
N GLY A 164 5.48 15.58 -0.66
CA GLY A 164 6.69 15.38 0.15
C GLY A 164 7.87 16.12 -0.46
N LYS A 165 8.13 15.97 -1.77
CA LYS A 165 9.19 16.73 -2.44
C LYS A 165 8.94 18.24 -2.41
N ALA A 166 7.71 18.68 -2.60
CA ALA A 166 7.34 20.09 -2.57
C ALA A 166 7.67 20.74 -1.23
N LYS A 167 7.29 20.11 -0.11
CA LYS A 167 7.48 20.68 1.23
C LYS A 167 8.94 21.02 1.52
N PHE A 168 9.85 20.19 1.01
CA PHE A 168 11.28 20.29 1.25
C PHE A 168 12.08 20.82 0.05
N SER A 169 11.43 21.40 -0.98
CA SER A 169 12.12 22.03 -2.10
C SER A 169 12.05 23.55 -2.05
N SER A 170 12.95 24.21 -2.77
CA SER A 170 12.90 25.65 -3.03
C SER A 170 11.86 26.04 -4.09
N THR A 171 11.29 25.08 -4.81
CA THR A 171 10.31 25.29 -5.89
C THR A 171 9.07 24.40 -5.66
N PRO A 172 8.33 24.62 -4.56
CA PRO A 172 7.24 23.72 -4.14
C PRO A 172 6.17 23.57 -5.22
N TRP A 173 5.76 24.68 -5.85
CA TRP A 173 4.70 24.69 -6.86
C TRP A 173 4.96 23.74 -8.03
N LYS A 174 6.22 23.60 -8.48
CA LYS A 174 6.58 22.70 -9.59
C LYS A 174 6.31 21.24 -9.26
N HIS A 175 6.53 20.85 -8.01
CA HIS A 175 6.25 19.49 -7.56
C HIS A 175 4.76 19.30 -7.32
N LEU A 176 4.08 20.27 -6.70
CA LEU A 176 2.63 20.21 -6.45
C LEU A 176 1.84 20.05 -7.76
N THR A 177 2.09 20.92 -8.75
CA THR A 177 1.39 20.86 -10.04
C THR A 177 1.73 19.59 -10.81
N ARG A 178 3.01 19.19 -10.82
CA ARG A 178 3.43 17.94 -11.48
C ARG A 178 2.78 16.71 -10.85
N GLY A 179 2.66 16.67 -9.52
CA GLY A 179 2.00 15.59 -8.81
C GLY A 179 0.54 15.49 -9.19
N LEU A 180 -0.18 16.61 -9.12
CA LEU A 180 -1.60 16.68 -9.45
C LEU A 180 -1.87 16.27 -10.91
N VAL A 181 -1.12 16.82 -11.87
CA VAL A 181 -1.28 16.47 -13.29
C VAL A 181 -1.02 14.99 -13.54
N ILE A 182 0.02 14.40 -12.92
CA ILE A 182 0.32 12.98 -13.11
C ILE A 182 -0.82 12.09 -12.60
N VAL A 183 -1.35 12.36 -11.41
CA VAL A 183 -2.43 11.52 -10.86
C VAL A 183 -3.75 11.69 -11.62
N ILE A 184 -4.06 12.91 -12.09
CA ILE A 184 -5.22 13.13 -12.97
C ILE A 184 -5.08 12.32 -14.27
N ILE A 185 -3.87 12.27 -14.86
CA ILE A 185 -3.66 11.49 -16.08
C ILE A 185 -3.82 10.00 -15.82
N LEU A 186 -3.23 9.48 -14.74
CA LEU A 186 -3.32 8.05 -14.40
C LEU A 186 -4.76 7.64 -14.13
N HIS A 187 -5.46 8.43 -13.30
CA HIS A 187 -6.84 8.18 -12.92
C HIS A 187 -7.81 8.37 -14.10
N GLY A 188 -7.70 9.46 -14.87
CA GLY A 188 -8.54 9.69 -16.05
C GLY A 188 -8.35 8.61 -17.12
N THR A 189 -7.14 8.05 -17.25
CA THR A 189 -6.90 6.90 -18.14
C THR A 189 -7.59 5.65 -17.62
N TYR A 190 -7.53 5.38 -16.30
CA TYR A 190 -8.25 4.28 -15.68
C TYR A 190 -9.77 4.41 -15.92
N ASP A 191 -10.35 5.57 -15.63
CA ASP A 191 -11.79 5.82 -15.80
C ASP A 191 -12.22 5.76 -17.26
N SER A 192 -11.41 6.26 -18.19
CA SER A 192 -11.73 6.17 -19.63
C SER A 192 -11.89 4.72 -20.08
N VAL A 193 -11.07 3.82 -19.55
CA VAL A 193 -11.17 2.39 -19.84
C VAL A 193 -12.36 1.77 -19.10
N ALA A 194 -12.56 2.13 -17.83
CA ALA A 194 -13.67 1.62 -17.02
C ALA A 194 -15.04 2.00 -17.61
N PHE A 195 -15.19 3.23 -18.08
CA PHE A 195 -16.44 3.77 -18.64
C PHE A 195 -16.70 3.31 -20.08
N SER A 196 -15.71 2.73 -20.75
CA SER A 196 -15.87 2.23 -22.13
C SER A 196 -16.88 1.09 -22.26
N ASN A 197 -17.18 0.38 -21.16
CA ASN A 197 -18.09 -0.78 -21.11
C ASN A 197 -17.79 -1.88 -22.16
N LEU A 198 -16.56 -1.96 -22.67
CA LEU A 198 -16.15 -3.01 -23.60
C LEU A 198 -15.83 -4.29 -22.83
N SER A 199 -16.22 -5.46 -23.36
CA SER A 199 -16.00 -6.77 -22.70
C SER A 199 -14.52 -7.08 -22.43
N TRP A 200 -13.60 -6.47 -23.19
CA TRP A 200 -12.15 -6.65 -23.02
C TRP A 200 -11.48 -5.56 -22.18
N SER A 201 -12.22 -4.54 -21.70
CA SER A 201 -11.69 -3.42 -20.90
C SER A 201 -11.01 -3.87 -19.59
N ILE A 202 -11.33 -5.05 -19.10
CA ILE A 202 -10.72 -5.64 -17.91
C ILE A 202 -9.19 -5.81 -18.03
N TYR A 203 -8.69 -6.18 -19.21
CA TYR A 203 -7.26 -6.39 -19.44
C TYR A 203 -6.42 -5.10 -19.32
N PRO A 204 -6.75 -4.00 -20.06
CA PRO A 204 -6.06 -2.73 -19.88
C PRO A 204 -6.27 -2.12 -18.48
N LEU A 205 -7.42 -2.31 -17.82
CA LEU A 205 -7.62 -1.88 -16.43
C LEU A 205 -6.56 -2.49 -15.50
N PHE A 206 -6.38 -3.82 -15.56
CA PHE A 206 -5.32 -4.48 -14.78
C PHE A 206 -3.92 -3.99 -15.17
N GLY A 207 -3.66 -3.78 -16.46
CA GLY A 207 -2.40 -3.21 -16.93
C GLY A 207 -2.10 -1.84 -16.30
N ILE A 208 -3.10 -0.95 -16.26
CA ILE A 208 -3.00 0.38 -15.65
C ILE A 208 -2.76 0.26 -14.14
N VAL A 209 -3.51 -0.58 -13.43
CA VAL A 209 -3.36 -0.79 -11.99
C VAL A 209 -1.97 -1.35 -11.65
N ILE A 210 -1.48 -2.34 -12.39
CA ILE A 210 -0.13 -2.90 -12.22
C ILE A 210 0.94 -1.84 -12.48
N PHE A 211 0.76 -1.02 -13.50
CA PHE A 211 1.67 0.09 -13.79
C PHE A 211 1.66 1.15 -12.66
N GLY A 212 0.48 1.51 -12.15
CA GLY A 212 0.31 2.39 -11.00
C GLY A 212 0.99 1.84 -9.75
N ILE A 213 0.80 0.56 -9.43
CA ILE A 213 1.52 -0.17 -8.37
C ILE A 213 3.03 -0.02 -8.56
N TYR A 214 3.54 -0.30 -9.76
CA TYR A 214 4.96 -0.20 -10.06
C TYR A 214 5.50 1.21 -9.80
N LEU A 215 4.81 2.25 -10.29
CA LEU A 215 5.19 3.64 -10.06
C LEU A 215 5.18 3.99 -8.57
N ALA A 216 4.10 3.66 -7.86
CA ALA A 216 3.97 3.91 -6.42
C ALA A 216 5.09 3.23 -5.62
N LEU A 217 5.42 1.97 -5.94
CA LEU A 217 6.53 1.26 -5.32
C LEU A 217 7.88 1.88 -5.65
N LYS A 218 8.07 2.39 -6.87
CA LYS A 218 9.29 3.07 -7.31
C LYS A 218 9.48 4.40 -6.55
N VAL A 219 8.47 5.25 -6.50
CA VAL A 219 8.54 6.55 -5.80
C VAL A 219 8.67 6.38 -4.29
N LYS A 220 7.98 5.38 -3.71
CA LYS A 220 8.15 5.00 -2.30
C LYS A 220 9.60 4.63 -2.00
N ARG A 221 10.25 3.85 -2.86
CA ARG A 221 11.66 3.45 -2.66
C ARG A 221 12.60 4.63 -2.68
N GLU A 222 12.38 5.59 -3.57
CA GLU A 222 13.19 6.80 -3.65
C GLU A 222 13.17 7.55 -2.30
N LEU A 223 11.98 7.87 -1.78
CA LEU A 223 11.89 8.62 -0.52
C LEU A 223 12.26 7.77 0.71
N GLU A 224 12.09 6.45 0.65
CA GLU A 224 12.53 5.56 1.72
C GLU A 224 14.07 5.54 1.85
N LYS A 225 14.82 5.68 0.73
CA LYS A 225 16.27 5.87 0.76
C LYS A 225 16.64 7.19 1.45
N THR A 226 15.92 8.26 1.14
CA THR A 226 16.11 9.58 1.77
C THR A 226 15.83 9.53 3.27
N SER A 227 14.71 8.94 3.70
CA SER A 227 14.37 8.78 5.12
C SER A 227 15.42 7.95 5.87
N LYS A 228 15.91 6.85 5.27
CA LYS A 228 17.01 6.07 5.83
C LYS A 228 18.28 6.90 6.03
N ARG A 229 18.58 7.81 5.11
CA ARG A 229 19.75 8.70 5.23
C ARG A 229 19.56 9.72 6.36
N ILE A 230 18.38 10.31 6.47
CA ILE A 230 18.05 11.25 7.56
C ILE A 230 18.24 10.56 8.92
N GLU A 231 17.77 9.31 9.04
CA GLU A 231 17.87 8.53 10.28
C GLU A 231 19.32 8.21 10.68
N PHE A 232 20.18 7.83 9.73
CA PHE A 232 21.50 7.25 10.02
C PHE A 232 22.70 8.11 9.58
N SER A 233 22.48 9.37 9.18
CA SER A 233 23.55 10.28 8.80
C SER A 233 24.39 10.67 10.02
N SER A 234 25.71 10.58 9.89
CA SER A 234 26.68 11.12 10.85
C SER A 234 27.14 12.54 10.48
N GLY A 235 26.43 13.22 9.58
CA GLY A 235 26.72 14.60 9.25
C GLY A 235 26.35 15.50 10.42
N GLU A 236 27.31 16.27 10.91
CA GLU A 236 27.14 17.22 12.01
C GLU A 236 26.75 18.59 11.47
N TYR A 237 25.77 19.21 12.11
CA TYR A 237 25.28 20.54 11.81
C TYR A 237 25.15 21.35 13.09
N PHE A 238 25.36 22.66 13.00
CA PHE A 238 25.31 23.56 14.14
C PHE A 238 24.34 24.70 13.87
N LEU A 239 23.63 25.12 14.93
CA LEU A 239 22.95 26.41 14.91
C LEU A 239 24.00 27.52 15.05
N PRO A 240 23.84 28.67 14.34
CA PRO A 240 24.80 29.77 14.42
C PRO A 240 25.08 30.24 15.85
N GLU A 241 24.08 30.20 16.72
CA GLU A 241 24.17 30.61 18.13
C GLU A 241 24.92 29.60 19.00
N ASP A 242 24.88 28.31 18.64
CA ASP A 242 25.45 27.21 19.41
C ASP A 242 26.83 26.75 18.91
N LEU A 243 27.39 27.42 17.88
CA LEU A 243 28.74 27.14 17.36
C LEU A 243 29.81 27.13 18.46
N LYS A 244 29.64 27.96 19.51
CA LYS A 244 30.55 28.02 20.65
C LYS A 244 30.38 26.86 21.64
N LYS A 245 29.17 26.27 21.72
CA LYS A 245 28.84 25.17 22.64
C LYS A 245 29.31 23.81 22.13
N LYS A 246 29.64 23.68 20.83
CA LYS A 246 30.10 22.45 20.17
C LYS A 246 29.15 21.26 20.34
N GLU A 247 27.85 21.50 20.43
CA GLU A 247 26.83 20.44 20.43
C GLU A 247 26.33 20.23 18.99
N PRO A 248 26.75 19.16 18.28
CA PRO A 248 26.32 18.91 16.91
C PRO A 248 24.89 18.36 16.89
N LEU A 249 24.08 18.85 15.95
CA LEU A 249 22.81 18.27 15.56
C LEU A 249 23.03 17.33 14.36
N LEU A 250 22.55 16.10 14.46
CA LEU A 250 22.45 15.17 13.33
C LEU A 250 21.16 15.45 12.55
N LEU A 251 21.05 14.88 11.33
CA LEU A 251 19.83 15.01 10.53
C LEU A 251 18.58 14.49 11.24
N LYS A 252 18.70 13.41 12.02
CA LYS A 252 17.60 12.91 12.86
C LYS A 252 17.20 13.91 13.94
N ASP A 253 18.16 14.60 14.56
CA ASP A 253 17.87 15.54 15.66
C ASP A 253 17.20 16.79 15.10
N ILE A 254 17.63 17.25 13.91
CA ILE A 254 16.97 18.35 13.20
C ILE A 254 15.53 17.95 12.84
N ARG A 255 15.30 16.72 12.36
CA ARG A 255 13.96 16.21 12.03
C ARG A 255 13.05 16.21 13.25
N ASP A 256 13.57 15.73 14.38
CA ASP A 256 12.81 15.61 15.62
C ASP A 256 12.47 17.01 16.15
N LYS A 257 13.41 17.96 16.10
CA LYS A 257 13.18 19.39 16.40
C LYS A 257 12.16 20.07 15.46
N LEU A 258 12.14 19.73 14.17
CA LEU A 258 11.07 20.17 13.25
C LEU A 258 9.69 19.64 13.70
N SER A 259 9.63 18.41 14.22
CA SER A 259 8.39 17.81 14.75
C SER A 259 7.87 18.52 15.99
N GLU A 260 8.78 18.95 16.86
CA GLU A 260 8.49 19.69 18.08
C GLU A 260 8.09 21.14 17.80
N GLY A 261 8.35 21.63 16.59
CA GLY A 261 8.17 23.04 16.22
C GLY A 261 9.27 23.96 16.75
N SER A 262 10.36 23.41 17.30
CA SER A 262 11.50 24.19 17.80
C SER A 262 12.41 24.69 16.68
N LEU A 263 12.35 24.08 15.50
CA LEU A 263 12.97 24.54 14.27
C LEU A 263 11.93 24.69 13.14
N LYS A 264 12.24 25.55 12.17
CA LYS A 264 11.50 25.75 10.93
C LYS A 264 12.38 25.43 9.72
N LEU A 265 11.75 25.09 8.59
CA LEU A 265 12.46 24.74 7.37
C LEU A 265 13.37 25.86 6.83
N ASP A 266 13.07 27.10 7.15
CA ASP A 266 13.86 28.25 6.68
C ASP A 266 14.99 28.65 7.64
N ASP A 267 15.10 27.97 8.78
CA ASP A 267 16.21 28.21 9.72
C ASP A 267 17.56 27.81 9.10
N ILE A 268 18.61 28.51 9.53
CA ILE A 268 19.96 28.39 8.99
C ILE A 268 20.82 27.48 9.85
N LEU A 269 21.54 26.57 9.20
CA LEU A 269 22.52 25.68 9.80
C LEU A 269 23.90 25.89 9.19
N VAL A 270 24.93 25.52 9.96
CA VAL A 270 26.33 25.48 9.54
C VAL A 270 26.82 24.03 9.60
N PRO A 271 27.20 23.41 8.46
CA PRO A 271 27.77 22.06 8.45
C PRO A 271 29.12 22.01 9.19
N GLY A 272 29.39 20.97 9.96
CA GLY A 272 30.64 20.85 10.73
C GLY A 272 31.94 20.80 9.91
N LYS A 273 31.83 20.55 8.60
CA LYS A 273 32.96 20.50 7.65
C LYS A 273 33.05 21.72 6.73
N SER A 274 32.21 22.74 6.92
CA SER A 274 32.14 23.91 6.04
C SER A 274 31.50 25.10 6.73
N ASP A 275 32.08 26.29 6.58
CA ASP A 275 31.49 27.54 7.09
C ASP A 275 30.29 28.05 6.26
N ARG A 276 29.85 27.28 5.25
CA ARG A 276 28.73 27.67 4.41
C ARG A 276 27.41 27.57 5.19
N ARG A 277 26.71 28.69 5.30
CA ARG A 277 25.34 28.75 5.81
C ARG A 277 24.36 28.12 4.80
N ILE A 278 23.55 27.18 5.27
CA ILE A 278 22.53 26.50 4.46
C ILE A 278 21.21 26.47 5.23
N SER A 279 20.08 26.68 4.56
CA SER A 279 18.77 26.49 5.19
C SER A 279 18.43 25.01 5.33
N ILE A 280 17.63 24.67 6.34
CA ILE A 280 17.14 23.30 6.55
C ILE A 280 16.40 22.79 5.30
N ARG A 281 15.59 23.62 4.65
CA ARG A 281 14.89 23.31 3.39
C ARG A 281 15.86 22.89 2.30
N THR A 282 16.92 23.66 2.09
CA THR A 282 17.93 23.37 1.06
C THR A 282 18.69 22.09 1.41
N LEU A 283 19.04 21.92 2.69
CA LEU A 283 19.69 20.72 3.19
C LEU A 283 18.83 19.48 2.95
N TRP A 284 17.55 19.49 3.33
CA TRP A 284 16.60 18.40 3.13
C TRP A 284 16.38 18.10 1.65
N GLY A 285 16.14 19.13 0.83
CA GLY A 285 15.96 18.98 -0.62
C GLY A 285 17.16 18.30 -1.27
N SER A 286 18.38 18.60 -0.81
CA SER A 286 19.60 17.95 -1.29
C SER A 286 19.70 16.47 -0.92
N GLN A 287 18.94 15.97 0.07
CA GLN A 287 18.93 14.55 0.45
C GLN A 287 18.07 13.68 -0.48
N ILE A 288 17.19 14.29 -1.27
CA ILE A 288 16.20 13.59 -2.08
C ILE A 288 16.88 12.89 -3.27
N GLY A 289 16.62 11.59 -3.43
CA GLY A 289 17.11 10.81 -4.57
C GLY A 289 18.58 10.34 -4.47
N LEU A 290 19.33 10.76 -3.44
CA LEU A 290 20.70 10.29 -3.22
C LEU A 290 20.73 8.87 -2.66
N GLU A 291 21.75 8.10 -3.06
CA GLU A 291 21.95 6.76 -2.52
C GLU A 291 22.43 6.80 -1.06
N ALA A 292 21.81 5.97 -0.21
CA ALA A 292 22.15 5.91 1.20
C ALA A 292 23.48 5.16 1.41
N ARG A 293 24.55 5.87 1.77
CA ARG A 293 25.76 5.27 2.35
C ARG A 293 25.52 5.00 3.83
N VAL A 294 25.18 3.77 4.17
CA VAL A 294 24.76 3.39 5.53
C VAL A 294 25.94 2.79 6.27
N ARG A 295 26.33 3.38 7.42
CA ARG A 295 27.44 2.90 8.26
C ARG A 295 27.11 1.59 8.99
N ALA A 296 25.87 1.43 9.47
CA ALA A 296 25.44 0.25 10.23
C ALA A 296 24.06 -0.23 9.77
N LYS A 297 23.92 -1.54 9.54
CA LYS A 297 22.63 -2.14 9.18
C LYS A 297 21.83 -2.38 10.45
N THR A 298 20.73 -1.65 10.64
CA THR A 298 19.80 -1.89 11.75
C THR A 298 18.78 -2.97 11.38
N PRO A 299 18.54 -3.97 12.25
CA PRO A 299 17.45 -4.89 12.08
C PRO A 299 16.09 -4.16 11.97
N PRO A 300 15.18 -4.60 11.10
CA PRO A 300 13.88 -3.98 10.91
C PRO A 300 12.99 -4.13 12.14
N ARG A 301 11.97 -3.26 12.22
CA ARG A 301 10.91 -3.34 13.23
C ARG A 301 10.07 -4.61 13.05
N VAL A 302 9.87 -5.30 14.17
CA VAL A 302 9.08 -6.53 14.28
C VAL A 302 7.58 -6.23 14.19
N LEU A 303 6.84 -7.06 13.46
CA LEU A 303 5.38 -7.03 13.42
C LEU A 303 4.81 -7.94 14.52
N PRO A 304 3.89 -7.46 15.37
CA PRO A 304 3.18 -8.31 16.30
C PRO A 304 2.42 -9.43 15.57
N VAL A 305 2.52 -10.65 16.08
CA VAL A 305 1.92 -11.87 15.48
C VAL A 305 0.41 -11.70 15.27
N LYS A 306 -0.31 -11.13 16.25
CA LYS A 306 -1.75 -10.87 16.18
C LYS A 306 -2.15 -10.01 14.98
N ARG A 307 -1.27 -9.10 14.53
CA ARG A 307 -1.57 -8.23 13.38
C ARG A 307 -1.56 -8.98 12.06
N VAL A 308 -0.75 -10.04 11.93
CA VAL A 308 -0.73 -10.87 10.72
C VAL A 308 -2.09 -11.53 10.52
N VAL A 309 -2.66 -12.11 11.58
CA VAL A 309 -3.99 -12.74 11.55
C VAL A 309 -5.06 -11.72 11.17
N VAL A 310 -5.06 -10.56 11.83
CA VAL A 310 -6.06 -9.50 11.56
C VAL A 310 -5.95 -9.00 10.12
N PHE A 311 -4.76 -8.64 9.63
CA PHE A 311 -4.63 -8.15 8.26
C PHE A 311 -4.91 -9.22 7.23
N TYR A 312 -4.55 -10.47 7.50
CA TYR A 312 -4.89 -11.58 6.61
C TYR A 312 -6.41 -11.75 6.51
N GLY A 313 -7.14 -11.71 7.62
CA GLY A 313 -8.61 -11.72 7.62
C GLY A 313 -9.21 -10.53 6.87
N LEU A 314 -8.80 -9.30 7.23
CA LEU A 314 -9.31 -8.05 6.65
C LEU A 314 -9.06 -7.91 5.14
N THR A 315 -8.06 -8.61 4.61
CA THR A 315 -7.72 -8.62 3.19
C THR A 315 -8.24 -9.85 2.45
N PHE A 316 -9.01 -10.71 3.10
CA PHE A 316 -9.39 -12.02 2.54
C PHE A 316 -8.19 -12.84 2.03
N GLY A 317 -7.06 -12.72 2.72
CA GLY A 317 -5.81 -13.42 2.40
C GLY A 317 -4.83 -12.66 1.50
N LEU A 318 -5.24 -11.54 0.87
CA LEU A 318 -4.33 -10.74 0.02
C LEU A 318 -3.15 -10.15 0.81
N TYR A 319 -3.22 -10.06 2.15
CA TYR A 319 -2.09 -9.66 2.98
C TYR A 319 -0.86 -10.55 2.79
N LEU A 320 -1.02 -11.78 2.32
CA LEU A 320 0.07 -12.71 2.05
C LEU A 320 1.15 -12.13 1.13
N TYR A 321 0.75 -11.47 0.04
CA TYR A 321 1.66 -10.88 -0.92
C TYR A 321 2.51 -9.79 -0.26
N PHE A 322 1.84 -8.90 0.47
CA PHE A 322 2.51 -7.82 1.21
C PHE A 322 3.43 -8.36 2.29
N TRP A 323 3.01 -9.41 2.99
CA TRP A 323 3.79 -10.07 4.03
C TRP A 323 5.11 -10.61 3.47
N PHE A 324 5.08 -11.33 2.34
CA PHE A 324 6.29 -11.83 1.70
C PHE A 324 7.17 -10.72 1.17
N HIS A 325 6.58 -9.75 0.48
CA HIS A 325 7.30 -8.57 -0.04
C HIS A 325 8.12 -7.89 1.04
N ARG A 326 7.45 -7.59 2.17
CA ARG A 326 8.06 -6.94 3.33
C ARG A 326 9.22 -7.75 3.88
N ASN A 327 9.01 -9.04 4.15
CA ASN A 327 10.02 -9.88 4.77
C ASN A 327 11.22 -10.11 3.86
N TYR A 328 11.02 -10.35 2.56
CA TYR A 328 12.14 -10.47 1.62
C TYR A 328 12.92 -9.20 1.45
N ARG A 329 12.23 -8.07 1.46
CA ARG A 329 12.91 -6.79 1.42
C ARG A 329 13.75 -6.55 2.67
N ASN A 330 13.22 -6.87 3.84
CA ASN A 330 13.97 -6.82 5.09
C ASN A 330 15.25 -7.67 5.03
N PHE A 331 15.15 -8.92 4.55
CA PHE A 331 16.32 -9.78 4.39
C PHE A 331 17.29 -9.28 3.32
N LYS A 332 16.80 -8.82 2.17
CA LYS A 332 17.63 -8.22 1.12
C LYS A 332 18.44 -7.05 1.68
N ASP A 333 17.77 -6.11 2.33
CA ASP A 333 18.38 -4.88 2.82
C ASP A 333 19.39 -5.18 3.95
N TYR A 334 19.08 -6.12 4.85
CA TYR A 334 19.91 -6.46 6.00
C TYR A 334 21.04 -7.45 5.67
N LYS A 335 20.79 -8.53 4.94
CA LYS A 335 21.82 -9.52 4.58
C LYS A 335 22.47 -9.28 3.21
N ASN A 336 22.11 -8.21 2.49
CA ASN A 336 22.61 -7.87 1.14
C ASN A 336 22.45 -9.01 0.12
N LEU A 337 21.28 -9.66 0.15
CA LEU A 337 21.02 -10.81 -0.71
C LEU A 337 20.79 -10.36 -2.16
N ARG A 338 21.32 -11.14 -3.12
CA ARG A 338 21.01 -10.99 -4.55
C ARG A 338 19.61 -11.53 -4.86
N LEU A 339 18.59 -10.82 -4.39
CA LEU A 339 17.18 -11.17 -4.63
C LEU A 339 16.36 -9.95 -5.07
N ASN A 340 15.33 -10.18 -5.87
CA ASN A 340 14.33 -9.18 -6.22
C ASN A 340 13.02 -9.45 -5.45
N PRO A 341 12.72 -8.72 -4.36
CA PRO A 341 11.51 -8.95 -3.56
C PRO A 341 10.24 -8.74 -4.37
N ASP A 342 10.28 -7.81 -5.32
CA ASP A 342 9.12 -7.42 -6.12
C ASP A 342 8.76 -8.52 -7.09
N LEU A 343 9.74 -9.03 -7.84
CA LEU A 343 9.51 -10.11 -8.82
C LEU A 343 9.00 -11.38 -8.14
N ARG A 344 9.51 -11.71 -6.95
CA ARG A 344 9.04 -12.88 -6.18
C ARG A 344 7.61 -12.72 -5.69
N THR A 345 7.25 -11.52 -5.26
CA THR A 345 5.89 -11.21 -4.82
C THR A 345 4.93 -11.18 -6.00
N LEU A 346 5.35 -10.60 -7.13
CA LEU A 346 4.58 -10.62 -8.37
C LEU A 346 4.38 -12.06 -8.86
N GLY A 347 5.43 -12.90 -8.81
CA GLY A 347 5.31 -14.33 -9.10
C GLY A 347 4.26 -14.99 -8.21
N LEU A 348 4.29 -14.74 -6.90
CA LEU A 348 3.25 -15.24 -5.98
C LEU A 348 1.85 -14.81 -6.44
N PHE A 349 1.66 -13.54 -6.76
CA PHE A 349 0.38 -13.00 -7.24
C PHE A 349 -0.07 -13.68 -8.54
N VAL A 350 0.82 -13.77 -9.53
CA VAL A 350 0.55 -14.42 -10.82
C VAL A 350 0.08 -15.85 -10.62
N PHE A 351 0.78 -16.67 -9.83
CA PHE A 351 0.43 -18.08 -9.67
C PHE A 351 -0.83 -18.35 -8.84
N THR A 352 -1.30 -17.37 -8.07
CA THR A 352 -2.41 -17.56 -7.14
C THR A 352 -3.68 -16.84 -7.56
N ILE A 353 -3.59 -15.79 -8.38
CA ILE A 353 -4.73 -14.97 -8.79
C ILE A 353 -5.06 -15.16 -10.27
N ILE A 354 -4.06 -15.10 -11.16
CA ILE A 354 -4.30 -15.13 -12.61
C ILE A 354 -5.03 -16.40 -13.08
N PRO A 355 -4.73 -17.61 -12.57
CA PRO A 355 -5.45 -18.81 -13.00
C PRO A 355 -6.96 -18.74 -12.75
N PHE A 356 -7.42 -18.10 -11.68
CA PHE A 356 -8.86 -17.91 -11.43
C PHE A 356 -9.51 -16.98 -12.45
N PHE A 357 -8.79 -15.94 -12.89
CA PHE A 357 -9.25 -15.07 -13.95
C PHE A 357 -9.30 -15.77 -15.30
N VAL A 358 -8.27 -16.53 -15.65
CA VAL A 358 -8.24 -17.32 -16.89
C VAL A 358 -9.36 -18.35 -16.87
N TYR A 359 -9.56 -19.04 -15.75
CA TYR A 359 -10.67 -19.98 -15.57
C TYR A 359 -12.02 -19.28 -15.73
N GLY A 360 -12.23 -18.14 -15.06
CA GLY A 360 -13.44 -17.33 -15.19
C GLY A 360 -13.69 -16.81 -16.61
N ALA A 361 -12.66 -16.39 -17.34
CA ALA A 361 -12.77 -15.96 -18.73
C ALA A 361 -13.18 -17.12 -19.65
N ILE A 362 -12.57 -18.30 -19.47
CA ILE A 362 -12.95 -19.53 -20.19
C ILE A 362 -14.40 -19.93 -19.89
N LEU A 363 -14.85 -19.74 -18.64
CA LEU A 363 -16.24 -19.97 -18.25
C LEU A 363 -17.20 -18.97 -18.89
N GLY A 364 -16.84 -17.68 -18.91
CA GLY A 364 -17.67 -16.61 -19.47
C GLY A 364 -17.87 -16.72 -20.99
N GLU A 365 -16.91 -17.30 -21.72
CA GLU A 365 -17.06 -17.59 -23.16
C GLU A 365 -17.95 -18.82 -23.45
N ARG A 366 -18.22 -19.66 -22.44
CA ARG A 366 -19.11 -20.83 -22.54
C ARG A 366 -20.47 -20.49 -21.92
N GLU A 367 -21.30 -19.75 -22.65
CA GLU A 367 -22.68 -19.47 -22.24
C GLU A 367 -23.40 -20.75 -21.79
N GLY A 368 -23.83 -20.79 -20.53
CA GLY A 368 -24.87 -21.72 -20.07
C GLY A 368 -24.47 -23.17 -19.75
N HIS A 369 -23.19 -23.54 -19.76
CA HIS A 369 -22.77 -24.89 -19.34
C HIS A 369 -21.96 -24.87 -18.04
N SER A 370 -22.56 -25.32 -16.94
CA SER A 370 -21.81 -25.76 -15.75
C SER A 370 -20.90 -26.92 -16.17
N PHE A 371 -19.60 -26.80 -15.90
CA PHE A 371 -18.69 -27.93 -16.09
C PHE A 371 -19.12 -29.11 -15.21
N ASP A 372 -18.72 -30.32 -15.60
CA ASP A 372 -18.77 -31.50 -14.75
C ASP A 372 -18.11 -31.16 -13.39
N PRO A 373 -18.79 -31.42 -12.25
CA PRO A 373 -18.23 -31.19 -10.92
C PRO A 373 -16.82 -31.76 -10.72
N SER A 374 -16.46 -32.84 -11.43
CA SER A 374 -15.12 -33.42 -11.40
C SER A 374 -14.04 -32.47 -11.93
N ILE A 375 -14.35 -31.63 -12.91
CA ILE A 375 -13.43 -30.63 -13.49
C ILE A 375 -13.23 -29.47 -12.53
N GLU A 376 -14.31 -28.99 -11.89
CA GLU A 376 -14.25 -27.94 -10.88
C GLU A 376 -13.48 -28.40 -9.64
N ILE A 377 -13.75 -29.62 -9.15
CA ILE A 377 -13.00 -30.24 -8.06
C ILE A 377 -11.52 -30.34 -8.42
N SER A 378 -11.20 -30.85 -9.61
CA SER A 378 -9.82 -31.00 -10.08
C SER A 378 -9.10 -29.66 -10.15
N PHE A 379 -9.76 -28.61 -10.65
CA PHE A 379 -9.22 -27.26 -10.69
C PHE A 379 -8.96 -26.70 -9.28
N ASN A 380 -9.91 -26.86 -8.36
CA ASN A 380 -9.78 -26.40 -6.98
C ASN A 380 -8.64 -27.09 -6.21
N VAL A 381 -8.50 -28.43 -6.34
CA VAL A 381 -7.34 -29.17 -5.77
C VAL A 381 -6.04 -28.67 -6.40
N MET A 382 -5.99 -28.57 -7.73
CA MET A 382 -4.80 -28.11 -8.46
C MET A 382 -4.36 -26.74 -7.97
N MET A 383 -5.30 -25.79 -7.84
CA MET A 383 -5.02 -24.44 -7.35
C MET A 383 -4.52 -24.41 -5.91
N ALA A 384 -5.11 -25.20 -5.01
CA ALA A 384 -4.60 -25.34 -3.65
C ALA A 384 -3.17 -25.91 -3.65
N GLY A 385 -2.88 -26.88 -4.53
CA GLY A 385 -1.55 -27.47 -4.69
C GLY A 385 -0.52 -26.47 -5.20
N ILE A 386 -0.87 -25.66 -6.21
CA ILE A 386 -0.02 -24.59 -6.76
C ILE A 386 0.32 -23.56 -5.67
N GLU A 387 -0.68 -23.09 -4.92
CA GLU A 387 -0.48 -22.15 -3.80
C GLU A 387 0.48 -22.72 -2.76
N ALA A 388 0.26 -23.96 -2.33
CA ALA A 388 1.07 -24.63 -1.32
C ALA A 388 2.51 -24.88 -1.80
N ALA A 389 2.69 -25.33 -3.04
CA ALA A 389 3.99 -25.53 -3.65
C ALA A 389 4.78 -24.21 -3.72
N PHE A 390 4.12 -23.13 -4.14
CA PHE A 390 4.77 -21.83 -4.20
C PHE A 390 5.15 -21.32 -2.80
N LEU A 391 4.26 -21.45 -1.81
CA LEU A 391 4.56 -21.14 -0.41
C LEU A 391 5.75 -21.94 0.12
N TYR A 392 5.85 -23.23 -0.22
CA TYR A 392 6.99 -24.06 0.15
C TYR A 392 8.31 -23.49 -0.37
N PHE A 393 8.38 -23.13 -1.66
CA PHE A 393 9.59 -22.55 -2.25
C PHE A 393 9.96 -21.21 -1.61
N LEU A 394 8.96 -20.38 -1.32
CA LEU A 394 9.18 -19.11 -0.63
C LEU A 394 9.74 -19.33 0.79
N PHE A 395 9.07 -20.17 1.58
CA PHE A 395 9.50 -20.46 2.95
C PHE A 395 10.85 -21.18 3.01
N ARG A 396 11.18 -22.01 2.01
CA ARG A 396 12.48 -22.70 1.90
C ARG A 396 13.64 -21.72 1.92
N MET A 397 13.55 -20.64 1.15
CA MET A 397 14.61 -19.64 1.15
C MET A 397 14.73 -18.94 2.52
N ILE A 398 13.62 -18.63 3.18
CA ILE A 398 13.65 -17.99 4.51
C ILE A 398 14.27 -18.93 5.55
N ARG A 399 13.95 -20.23 5.49
CA ARG A 399 14.49 -21.23 6.43
C ARG A 399 16.00 -21.31 6.40
N GLU A 400 16.64 -21.24 5.24
CA GLU A 400 18.09 -21.27 5.14
C GLU A 400 18.75 -20.11 5.90
N ILE A 401 18.05 -18.97 6.01
CA ILE A 401 18.52 -17.80 6.77
C ILE A 401 18.19 -17.97 8.26
N LEU A 402 16.96 -18.38 8.58
CA LEU A 402 16.52 -18.53 9.97
C LEU A 402 17.32 -19.60 10.73
N ASN A 403 17.51 -20.77 10.10
CA ASN A 403 18.16 -21.92 10.74
C ASN A 403 19.66 -21.71 10.98
N LYS A 404 20.32 -20.77 10.29
CA LYS A 404 21.74 -20.46 10.54
C LYS A 404 21.97 -19.81 11.90
N GLU A 405 20.98 -19.08 12.40
CA GLU A 405 21.12 -18.21 13.58
C GLU A 405 20.26 -18.66 14.76
N GLN A 406 19.29 -19.57 14.55
CA GLN A 406 18.34 -20.03 15.58
C GLN A 406 18.60 -21.48 15.99
N LYS A 407 18.44 -21.77 17.29
CA LYS A 407 18.49 -23.12 17.84
C LYS A 407 17.28 -23.99 17.44
N GLN A 408 16.17 -23.37 17.05
CA GLN A 408 14.93 -24.06 16.66
C GLN A 408 14.78 -24.10 15.14
N SER A 409 14.40 -25.25 14.58
CA SER A 409 14.16 -25.41 13.15
C SER A 409 12.87 -24.74 12.70
N PHE A 410 12.89 -24.05 11.56
CA PHE A 410 11.69 -23.46 10.96
C PHE A 410 10.79 -24.54 10.32
N PRO A 411 9.54 -24.73 10.79
CA PRO A 411 8.70 -25.88 10.44
C PRO A 411 7.93 -25.68 9.11
N ILE A 412 8.65 -25.58 7.99
CA ILE A 412 8.05 -25.32 6.67
C ILE A 412 6.95 -26.33 6.33
N LEU A 413 7.26 -27.63 6.45
CA LEU A 413 6.36 -28.67 5.96
C LEU A 413 5.01 -28.61 6.67
N SER A 414 5.01 -28.44 7.99
CA SER A 414 3.81 -28.28 8.80
C SER A 414 3.01 -27.02 8.42
N ILE A 415 3.70 -25.90 8.20
CA ILE A 415 3.06 -24.64 7.78
C ILE A 415 2.39 -24.80 6.42
N VAL A 416 3.11 -25.34 5.43
CA VAL A 416 2.60 -25.50 4.06
C VAL A 416 1.47 -26.52 4.00
N LEU A 417 1.61 -27.66 4.67
CA LEU A 417 0.58 -28.69 4.70
C LEU A 417 -0.71 -28.18 5.33
N MET A 418 -0.62 -27.47 6.46
CA MET A 418 -1.81 -26.89 7.10
C MET A 418 -2.45 -25.83 6.21
N PHE A 419 -1.65 -25.00 5.53
CA PHE A 419 -2.16 -24.01 4.58
C PHE A 419 -2.88 -24.68 3.39
N PHE A 420 -2.31 -25.77 2.84
CA PHE A 420 -2.91 -26.56 1.77
C PHE A 420 -4.26 -27.13 2.18
N VAL A 421 -4.33 -27.78 3.35
CA VAL A 421 -5.57 -28.35 3.87
C VAL A 421 -6.65 -27.28 4.04
N LEU A 422 -6.31 -26.14 4.66
CA LEU A 422 -7.26 -25.04 4.85
C LEU A 422 -7.68 -24.39 3.52
N SER A 423 -6.77 -24.26 2.55
CA SER A 423 -7.08 -23.74 1.20
C SER A 423 -8.02 -24.69 0.46
N GLY A 424 -7.76 -26.01 0.53
CA GLY A 424 -8.65 -27.04 0.01
C GLY A 424 -10.03 -26.96 0.65
N MET A 425 -10.12 -27.00 1.98
CA MET A 425 -11.39 -26.88 2.71
C MET A 425 -12.19 -25.64 2.30
N ARG A 426 -11.52 -24.51 2.08
CA ARG A 426 -12.16 -23.26 1.65
C ARG A 426 -12.75 -23.38 0.25
N LYS A 427 -12.02 -23.98 -0.68
CA LYS A 427 -12.44 -24.15 -2.09
C LYS A 427 -13.53 -25.22 -2.26
N PHE A 428 -13.57 -26.20 -1.37
CA PHE A 428 -14.63 -27.22 -1.33
C PHE A 428 -15.82 -26.83 -0.47
N LEU A 429 -15.83 -25.64 0.12
CA LEU A 429 -16.94 -25.17 0.94
C LEU A 429 -18.15 -24.92 0.01
N PRO A 430 -19.27 -25.66 0.17
CA PRO A 430 -20.45 -25.48 -0.68
C PRO A 430 -21.06 -24.09 -0.47
N SER A 431 -21.31 -23.37 -1.56
CA SER A 431 -21.79 -21.98 -1.51
C SER A 431 -23.20 -21.88 -0.90
N GLU A 432 -23.94 -22.99 -0.89
CA GLU A 432 -25.32 -23.14 -0.41
C GLU A 432 -25.38 -23.33 1.11
N LEU A 433 -24.24 -23.54 1.79
CA LEU A 433 -24.21 -23.74 3.23
C LEU A 433 -24.78 -22.52 3.97
N PRO A 434 -25.69 -22.72 4.96
CA PRO A 434 -26.06 -21.67 5.88
C PRO A 434 -24.80 -21.09 6.53
N TYR A 435 -24.69 -19.76 6.56
CA TYR A 435 -23.52 -19.06 7.09
C TYR A 435 -22.20 -19.36 6.35
N TYR A 436 -22.22 -19.76 5.07
CA TYR A 436 -21.04 -19.96 4.21
C TYR A 436 -19.89 -18.97 4.49
N TRP A 437 -20.19 -17.66 4.46
CA TRP A 437 -19.19 -16.60 4.65
C TRP A 437 -18.54 -16.58 6.03
N TRP A 438 -19.23 -17.05 7.08
CA TRP A 438 -18.62 -17.22 8.40
C TRP A 438 -17.62 -18.36 8.40
N PHE A 439 -17.93 -19.47 7.75
CA PHE A 439 -16.99 -20.58 7.58
C PHE A 439 -15.80 -20.16 6.70
N GLU A 440 -16.06 -19.47 5.60
CA GLU A 440 -15.00 -18.97 4.73
C GLU A 440 -14.07 -18.02 5.49
N PHE A 441 -14.63 -17.04 6.22
CA PHE A 441 -13.85 -16.11 7.03
C PHE A 441 -13.09 -16.81 8.14
N ALA A 442 -13.69 -17.80 8.81
CA ALA A 442 -13.01 -18.62 9.82
C ALA A 442 -11.82 -19.38 9.22
N LEU A 443 -11.98 -19.98 8.05
CA LEU A 443 -10.90 -20.66 7.34
C LEU A 443 -9.77 -19.69 6.95
N ILE A 444 -10.11 -18.48 6.49
CA ILE A 444 -9.13 -17.42 6.22
C ILE A 444 -8.40 -17.01 7.50
N LEU A 445 -9.11 -16.86 8.63
CA LEU A 445 -8.47 -16.55 9.91
C LEU A 445 -7.53 -17.67 10.38
N LEU A 446 -7.90 -18.94 10.17
CA LEU A 446 -7.05 -20.09 10.46
C LEU A 446 -5.80 -20.11 9.56
N GLN A 447 -5.94 -19.82 8.26
CA GLN A 447 -4.81 -19.63 7.34
C GLN A 447 -3.89 -18.49 7.82
N GLY A 448 -4.47 -17.37 8.26
CA GLY A 448 -3.76 -16.28 8.90
C GLY A 448 -3.00 -16.73 10.16
N GLY A 449 -3.60 -17.61 10.96
CA GLY A 449 -2.98 -18.25 12.13
C GLY A 449 -1.75 -19.10 11.76
N VAL A 450 -1.82 -19.87 10.67
CA VAL A 450 -0.69 -20.63 10.11
C VAL A 450 0.46 -19.70 9.73
N LEU A 451 0.18 -18.58 9.06
CA LEU A 451 1.18 -17.56 8.74
C LEU A 451 1.72 -16.85 9.99
N ALA A 452 0.91 -16.73 11.03
CA ALA A 452 1.30 -16.15 12.30
C ALA A 452 2.41 -16.98 12.98
N VAL A 453 2.41 -18.32 12.81
CA VAL A 453 3.51 -19.20 13.23
C VAL A 453 4.81 -18.80 12.51
N ALA A 454 4.76 -18.61 11.19
CA ALA A 454 5.93 -18.15 10.43
C ALA A 454 6.43 -16.78 10.93
N GLN A 455 5.52 -15.84 11.20
CA GLN A 455 5.86 -14.53 11.76
C GLN A 455 6.53 -14.64 13.13
N LYS A 456 6.12 -15.58 14.00
CA LYS A 456 6.75 -15.79 15.31
C LYS A 456 8.23 -16.13 15.19
N HIS A 457 8.60 -17.02 14.27
CA HIS A 457 10.01 -17.37 14.02
C HIS A 457 10.81 -16.19 13.46
N LEU A 458 10.22 -15.42 12.53
CA LEU A 458 10.84 -14.19 12.02
C LEU A 458 11.06 -13.16 13.13
N ASN A 459 10.10 -13.02 14.04
CA ASN A 459 10.20 -12.09 15.17
C ASN A 459 11.36 -12.46 16.09
N ALA A 460 11.50 -13.74 16.41
CA ALA A 460 12.62 -14.26 17.20
C ALA A 460 13.96 -14.01 16.51
N TYR A 461 14.03 -14.19 15.19
CA TYR A 461 15.24 -13.95 14.40
C TYR A 461 15.68 -12.49 14.47
N TRP A 462 14.76 -11.56 14.23
CA TRP A 462 15.07 -10.14 14.29
C TRP A 462 15.38 -9.64 15.71
N ALA A 463 14.91 -10.34 16.75
CA ALA A 463 15.29 -10.05 18.14
C ALA A 463 16.77 -10.40 18.38
N LEU A 464 17.19 -11.61 18.01
CA LEU A 464 18.59 -12.05 18.12
C LEU A 464 19.55 -11.12 17.36
N GLU A 465 19.19 -10.70 16.14
CA GLU A 465 20.02 -9.77 15.36
C GLU A 465 20.14 -8.38 16.00
N ARG A 466 19.15 -7.94 16.80
CA ARG A 466 19.25 -6.68 17.56
C ARG A 466 20.14 -6.82 18.77
N GLU A 467 20.04 -7.93 19.49
CA GLU A 467 20.91 -8.24 20.64
C GLU A 467 22.38 -8.25 20.20
N LYS A 468 22.70 -8.95 19.10
CA LYS A 468 24.05 -8.97 18.51
C LYS A 468 24.56 -7.58 18.14
N LEU A 469 23.70 -6.72 17.59
CA LEU A 469 24.09 -5.36 17.23
C LEU A 469 24.42 -4.54 18.48
N ALA A 470 23.60 -4.65 19.53
CA ALA A 470 23.80 -3.96 20.80
C ALA A 470 25.06 -4.41 21.55
N GLU A 471 25.45 -5.68 21.43
CA GLU A 471 26.71 -6.20 21.98
C GLU A 471 27.95 -5.72 21.19
N SER A 472 27.78 -5.33 19.93
CA SER A 472 28.86 -4.90 19.03
C SER A 472 29.12 -3.39 18.99
N THR A 473 28.27 -2.61 19.65
CA THR A 473 28.27 -1.14 19.73
C THR A 473 28.56 -0.69 21.15
#